data_AF-A0A3P8FNY7-F1
#
_entry.id   AF-A0A3P8FNY7-F1
#
_cell.length_a   1.000
_cell.length_b   1.000
_cell.length_c   1.000
_cell.angle_alpha   90.00
_cell.angle_beta   90.00
_cell.angle_gamma   90.00
#
_symmetry.space_group_name_H-M   'P 1'
#
loop_
_entity.id
_entity.type
_entity.pdbx_description
1 polymer ?
#
loop_
_entity_poly.entity_id
_entity_poly.type
_entity_poly.pdbx_seq_one_letter_code
_entity_poly.pdbx_strand_id
1 'polypeptide(L)'
;MECAKFVFARHSKSNPCCSCGLTFSEHPSNVQIEALTQQNLNLQPDISTNSGYHLKPTNNERWHVKTHTQEMQTNAYGTVEFQGGPHPTKARVSVYV
;
A
#
# COMPACT_ATOMS: atom_id res chain seq x y z
N MET A 1 -4.47 -8.33 -7.01
CA MET A 1 -4.49 -6.91 -7.43
C MET A 1 -3.54 -6.15 -6.55
N GLU A 2 -2.66 -5.35 -7.14
CA GLU A 2 -1.75 -4.46 -6.42
C GLU A 2 -2.09 -3.00 -6.72
N CYS A 3 -1.57 -2.06 -5.93
CA CYS A 3 -1.80 -0.64 -6.20
C CYS A 3 -1.05 -0.19 -7.45
N ALA A 4 -1.75 0.47 -8.36
CA ALA A 4 -1.15 1.19 -9.49
C ALA A 4 -0.78 2.63 -9.10
N LYS A 5 -1.48 3.21 -8.12
CA LYS A 5 -1.30 4.60 -7.69
C LYS A 5 -1.52 4.75 -6.18
N PHE A 6 -0.70 5.59 -5.55
CA PHE A 6 -0.85 5.92 -4.13
C PHE A 6 -1.96 6.96 -3.92
N VAL A 7 -2.94 6.64 -3.09
CA VAL A 7 -4.04 7.55 -2.74
C VAL A 7 -4.18 7.61 -1.23
N PHE A 8 -4.01 8.77 -0.62
CA PHE A 8 -4.08 8.89 0.84
C PHE A 8 -5.41 8.39 1.40
N ALA A 9 -5.32 7.58 2.45
CA ALA A 9 -6.45 7.26 3.28
C ALA A 9 -6.91 8.52 4.04
N ARG A 10 -8.22 8.81 4.01
CA ARG A 10 -8.81 9.99 4.70
C ARG A 10 -8.69 9.95 6.23
N HIS A 11 -8.46 8.77 6.80
CA HIS A 11 -8.57 8.55 8.24
C HIS A 11 -7.22 8.54 8.99
N SER A 12 -6.10 8.67 8.28
CA SER A 12 -4.78 8.45 8.88
C SER A 12 -3.94 9.73 8.91
N LYS A 13 -4.30 10.63 9.84
CA LYS A 13 -3.63 11.94 10.01
C LYS A 13 -2.25 11.84 10.66
N SER A 14 -2.05 10.87 11.54
CA SER A 14 -0.78 10.66 12.26
C SER A 14 0.18 9.72 11.54
N ASN A 15 -0.34 8.84 10.67
CA ASN A 15 0.44 7.87 9.90
C ASN A 15 -0.07 7.83 8.46
N PRO A 16 0.50 8.62 7.53
CA PRO A 16 0.00 8.66 6.16
C PRO A 16 0.13 7.27 5.50
N CYS A 17 -1.01 6.66 5.19
CA CYS A 17 -1.09 5.40 4.45
C CYS A 17 -1.94 5.58 3.20
N CYS A 18 -1.74 4.68 2.24
CA CYS A 18 -2.59 4.55 1.08
C CYS A 18 -3.96 4.01 1.50
N SER A 19 -4.99 4.25 0.68
CA SER A 19 -6.34 3.71 0.87
C SER A 19 -6.39 2.18 0.79
N CYS A 20 -5.33 1.52 0.31
CA CYS A 20 -5.17 0.06 0.40
C CYS A 20 -4.68 -0.42 1.77
N GLY A 21 -4.29 0.49 2.68
CA GLY A 21 -3.78 0.20 4.02
C GLY A 21 -2.25 0.17 4.12
N LEU A 22 -1.53 0.07 3.01
CA LEU A 22 -0.06 0.10 2.99
C LEU A 22 0.50 1.51 3.17
N THR A 23 1.65 1.63 3.83
CA THR A 23 2.43 2.86 3.91
C THR A 23 3.13 3.15 2.58
N PHE A 24 3.60 4.38 2.39
CA PHE A 24 4.29 4.78 1.16
C PHE A 24 5.52 3.91 0.86
N SER A 25 6.28 3.54 1.90
CA SER A 25 7.50 2.73 1.77
C SER A 25 7.23 1.26 1.41
N GLU A 26 6.02 0.76 1.65
CA GLU A 26 5.61 -0.62 1.34
C GLU A 26 5.14 -0.78 -0.12
N HIS A 27 4.96 0.31 -0.85
CA HIS A 27 4.63 0.27 -2.27
C HIS A 27 5.86 -0.01 -3.16
N PRO A 28 5.68 -0.59 -4.35
CA PRO A 28 6.78 -0.72 -5.30
C PRO A 28 7.25 0.64 -5.81
N SER A 29 8.52 0.73 -6.21
CA SER A 29 9.18 2.01 -6.53
C SER A 29 8.49 2.82 -7.62
N ASN A 30 7.87 2.18 -8.61
CA ASN A 30 7.10 2.86 -9.65
C ASN A 30 5.94 3.69 -9.08
N VAL A 31 5.19 3.11 -8.14
CA VAL A 31 4.05 3.78 -7.47
C VAL A 31 4.55 4.91 -6.57
N GLN A 32 5.68 4.71 -5.90
CA GLN A 32 6.33 5.75 -5.10
C GLN A 32 6.75 6.94 -5.96
N ILE A 33 7.44 6.69 -7.09
CA ILE A 33 7.90 7.72 -8.02
C ILE A 33 6.71 8.49 -8.62
N GLU A 34 5.64 7.78 -9.00
CA GLU A 34 4.43 8.39 -9.53
C GLU A 34 3.74 9.28 -8.49
N ALA A 35 3.66 8.83 -7.24
CA ALA A 35 3.10 9.61 -6.14
C ALA A 35 3.91 10.88 -5.87
N LEU A 36 5.25 10.80 -5.93
CA LEU A 36 6.12 11.97 -5.80
C LEU A 36 5.93 12.97 -6.94
N THR A 37 5.81 12.48 -8.18
CA THR A 37 5.69 13.31 -9.39
C THR A 37 4.30 13.94 -9.55
N GLN A 38 3.22 13.19 -9.29
CA GLN A 38 1.84 13.66 -9.46
C GLN A 38 1.36 14.63 -8.38
N GLN A 39 1.87 14.49 -7.16
CA GLN A 39 1.34 15.28 -6.05
C GLN A 39 1.96 16.67 -5.92
N ASN A 40 2.96 17.03 -6.75
CA ASN A 40 3.74 18.26 -6.58
C ASN A 40 4.20 18.40 -5.11
N LEU A 41 4.53 17.26 -4.49
CA LEU A 41 5.12 17.22 -3.17
C LEU A 41 6.46 17.92 -3.32
N ASN A 42 6.52 19.18 -2.89
CA ASN A 42 7.78 19.69 -2.39
C ASN A 42 8.17 18.72 -1.26
N LEU A 43 9.03 17.75 -1.56
CA LEU A 43 9.85 17.09 -0.55
C LEU A 43 10.73 18.19 0.05
N GLN A 44 10.15 19.04 0.90
CA GLN A 44 10.97 19.77 1.84
C GLN A 44 11.36 18.75 2.90
N PRO A 45 12.66 18.41 3.02
CA PRO A 45 13.10 17.68 4.20
C PRO A 45 12.80 18.57 5.40
N ASP A 46 11.85 18.19 6.23
CA ASP A 46 11.68 18.84 7.53
C ASP A 46 12.84 18.40 8.41
N ILE A 47 13.80 19.30 8.60
CA ILE A 47 15.05 19.07 9.36
C ILE A 47 14.75 18.90 10.86
N SER A 48 13.50 19.02 11.33
CA SER A 48 13.19 19.04 12.76
C SER A 48 12.72 17.75 13.41
N THR A 49 12.49 16.64 12.70
CA THR A 49 12.31 15.34 13.38
C THR A 49 12.85 14.16 12.59
N ASN A 50 13.53 13.28 13.30
CA ASN A 50 14.12 12.04 12.80
C ASN A 50 13.00 11.14 12.24
N SER A 51 12.98 10.95 10.91
CA SER A 51 12.10 10.06 10.13
C SER A 51 10.69 10.58 9.81
N GLY A 52 10.47 11.03 8.57
CA GLY A 52 9.13 11.15 7.99
C GLY A 52 9.02 12.15 6.84
N TYR A 53 8.77 11.66 5.63
CA TYR A 53 8.29 12.49 4.53
C TYR A 53 6.98 13.19 4.92
N HIS A 54 6.89 14.53 4.81
CA HIS A 54 5.63 15.24 5.07
C HIS A 54 4.73 15.18 3.83
N LEU A 55 4.09 14.02 3.64
CA LEU A 55 3.16 13.76 2.55
C LEU A 55 1.79 14.36 2.86
N LYS A 56 1.46 15.51 2.26
CA LYS A 56 0.16 16.16 2.43
C LYS A 56 -0.73 15.89 1.21
N PRO A 57 -1.98 15.41 1.37
CA PRO A 57 -2.89 15.26 0.25
C PRO A 57 -3.19 16.63 -0.38
N THR A 58 -2.71 16.86 -1.60
CA THR A 58 -3.01 18.07 -2.37
C THR A 58 -4.33 17.95 -3.13
N ASN A 59 -4.83 16.73 -3.29
CA ASN A 59 -6.04 16.41 -4.03
C ASN A 59 -7.00 15.57 -3.17
N ASN A 60 -8.30 15.89 -3.22
CA ASN A 60 -9.38 15.13 -2.57
C ASN A 60 -9.77 13.85 -3.33
N GLU A 61 -8.86 13.33 -4.16
CA GLU A 61 -9.04 12.15 -4.99
C GLU A 61 -9.49 10.95 -4.14
N ARG A 62 -10.52 10.23 -4.62
CA ARG A 62 -11.05 9.04 -3.97
C ARG A 62 -10.45 7.81 -4.65
N TRP A 63 -10.04 6.83 -3.85
CA TRP A 63 -9.52 5.58 -4.37
C TRP A 63 -10.61 4.78 -5.11
N HIS A 64 -10.25 4.24 -6.27
CA HIS A 64 -11.12 3.44 -7.14
C HIS A 64 -10.37 2.22 -7.66
N VAL A 65 -10.95 1.02 -7.49
CA VAL A 65 -10.36 -0.26 -7.91
C VAL A 65 -9.88 -0.21 -9.36
N LYS A 66 -10.75 0.20 -10.30
CA LYS A 66 -10.47 0.16 -11.74
C LYS A 66 -9.28 1.01 -12.20
N THR A 67 -8.96 2.09 -11.48
CA THR A 67 -7.94 3.07 -11.92
C THR A 67 -6.73 3.13 -10.99
N HIS A 68 -6.85 2.65 -9.76
CA HIS A 68 -5.79 2.70 -8.75
C HIS A 68 -5.24 1.31 -8.39
N THR A 69 -5.72 0.26 -9.07
CA THR A 69 -5.15 -1.08 -8.96
C THR A 69 -4.73 -1.61 -10.32
N GLN A 70 -3.78 -2.53 -10.29
CA GLN A 70 -3.31 -3.28 -11.45
C GLN A 70 -3.46 -4.78 -11.18
N GLU A 71 -3.83 -5.52 -12.23
CA GLU A 71 -3.80 -6.97 -12.20
C GLU A 71 -2.36 -7.48 -12.16
N MET A 72 -2.12 -8.40 -11.24
CA MET A 72 -0.82 -9.04 -11.02
C MET A 72 -1.10 -10.53 -10.82
N GLN A 73 -0.18 -11.36 -11.28
CA GLN A 73 -0.26 -12.79 -11.03
C GLN A 73 -0.27 -13.04 -9.52
N THR A 74 -1.10 -13.99 -9.09
CA THR A 74 -1.16 -14.37 -7.68
C THR A 74 0.16 -15.05 -7.27
N ASN A 75 0.81 -14.53 -6.24
CA ASN A 75 1.95 -15.19 -5.59
C ASN A 75 1.53 -16.03 -4.36
N ALA A 76 0.24 -15.99 -4.01
CA ALA A 76 -0.35 -16.72 -2.89
C ALA A 76 -0.87 -18.09 -3.33
N TYR A 77 0.05 -18.95 -3.75
CA TYR A 77 -0.22 -20.35 -4.06
C TYR A 77 0.53 -21.26 -3.10
N GLY A 78 -0.09 -22.37 -2.71
CA GLY A 78 0.58 -23.40 -1.90
C GLY A 78 -0.28 -23.91 -0.76
N THR A 79 0.40 -24.40 0.28
CA THR A 79 -0.25 -24.95 1.48
C THR A 79 0.17 -24.12 2.69
N VAL A 80 -0.80 -23.66 3.46
CA VAL A 80 -0.56 -22.99 4.74
C VAL A 80 -0.70 -24.00 5.87
N GLU A 81 0.30 -24.05 6.75
CA GLU A 81 0.28 -24.83 7.98
C GLU A 81 0.06 -23.89 9.16
N PHE A 82 -1.01 -24.10 9.92
CA PHE A 82 -1.33 -23.28 11.07
C PHE A 82 -0.56 -23.77 12.30
N GLN A 83 0.25 -22.91 12.93
CA GLN A 83 0.91 -23.23 14.19
C GLN A 83 0.00 -22.92 15.38
N GLY A 84 -0.12 -23.86 16.33
CA GLY A 84 -0.82 -23.64 17.61
C GLY A 84 -2.06 -24.50 17.90
N GLY A 85 -2.42 -25.44 17.02
CA GLY A 85 -3.52 -26.40 17.27
C GLY A 85 -3.01 -27.80 17.65
N PRO A 86 -3.78 -28.61 18.40
CA PRO A 86 -3.41 -30.00 18.74
C PRO A 86 -3.35 -30.96 17.54
N HIS A 87 -3.72 -30.49 16.34
CA HIS A 87 -3.70 -31.27 15.10
C HIS A 87 -3.09 -30.43 13.98
N PRO A 88 -2.18 -30.99 13.15
CA PRO A 88 -1.69 -30.30 11.95
C PRO A 88 -2.83 -30.19 10.92
N THR A 89 -3.48 -29.03 10.87
CA THR A 89 -4.47 -28.70 9.83
C THR A 89 -3.73 -28.01 8.69
N LYS A 90 -3.61 -28.69 7.55
CA LYS A 90 -3.08 -28.12 6.30
C LYS A 90 -4.25 -27.63 5.45
N ALA A 91 -4.18 -26.38 4.99
CA ALA A 91 -5.16 -25.84 4.04
C ALA A 91 -4.47 -25.49 2.72
N ARG A 92 -5.08 -25.91 1.61
CA ARG A 92 -4.66 -25.48 0.26
C ARG A 92 -5.16 -24.07 0.01
N VAL A 93 -4.27 -23.20 -0.45
CA VAL A 93 -4.58 -21.81 -0.80
C VAL A 93 -4.37 -21.63 -2.29
N SER A 94 -5.42 -21.18 -2.97
CA SER A 94 -5.38 -20.71 -4.35
C SER A 94 -6.28 -19.49 -4.46
N VAL A 95 -5.69 -18.32 -4.70
CA VAL A 95 -6.42 -17.06 -4.88
C VAL A 95 -6.49 -16.77 -6.38
N TYR A 96 -7.68 -16.84 -6.96
CA TYR A 96 -7.94 -16.38 -8.32
C TYR A 96 -8.25 -14.88 -8.27
N VAL A 97 -7.56 -14.10 -9.12
CA VAL A 97 -7.72 -12.65 -9.23
C VAL A 97 -8.60 -12.33 -10.44
#